data_AF-A0A4V3PAA2-F1
#
_entry.id   AF-A0A4V3PAA2-F1
#
_cell.length_a   1.000
_cell.length_b   1.000
_cell.length_c   1.000
_cell.angle_alpha   90.00
_cell.angle_beta   90.00
_cell.angle_gamma   90.00
#
_symmetry.space_group_name_H-M   'P 1'
#
loop_
_entity.id
_entity.type
_entity.pdbx_description
1 polymer ?
#
loop_
_entity_poly.entity_id
_entity_poly.type
_entity_poly.pdbx_seq_one_letter_code
_entity_poly.pdbx_strand_id
1 'polypeptide(L)'
;MRDSYSSQLREDLNSLVLAAIHSTGVVNVAVVAERVRLRNLDENVAREDLEYMVVQIAETYGAAMEFDCALVAEMAERACSATQ
;
A
#
# COMPACT_ATOMS: atom_id res chain seq x y z
N MET A 1 -7.21 -17.62 -17.66
CA MET A 1 -6.10 -16.74 -17.25
C MET A 1 -6.67 -15.92 -16.09
N ARG A 2 -6.00 -15.87 -14.93
CA ARG A 2 -6.58 -15.70 -13.58
C ARG A 2 -7.40 -14.40 -13.38
N ASP A 3 -8.71 -14.46 -13.63
CA ASP A 3 -9.67 -13.41 -13.30
C ASP A 3 -10.64 -13.93 -12.25
N SER A 4 -10.27 -13.88 -10.97
CA SER A 4 -11.23 -14.08 -9.88
C SER A 4 -10.82 -13.33 -8.61
N TYR A 5 -10.11 -12.20 -8.73
CA TYR A 5 -10.07 -11.27 -7.60
C TYR A 5 -11.45 -10.61 -7.49
N SER A 6 -11.96 -10.49 -6.27
CA SER A 6 -13.26 -9.86 -6.05
C SER A 6 -13.25 -8.45 -6.63
N SER A 7 -14.37 -8.01 -7.21
CA SER A 7 -14.55 -6.61 -7.61
C SER A 7 -14.26 -5.67 -6.44
N GLN A 8 -14.58 -6.12 -5.21
CA GLN A 8 -14.29 -5.42 -3.96
C GLN A 8 -12.80 -5.12 -3.78
N LEU A 9 -11.92 -6.12 -3.96
CA LEU A 9 -10.48 -5.95 -3.82
C LEU A 9 -9.92 -4.98 -4.84
N ARG A 10 -10.38 -5.07 -6.10
CA ARG A 10 -9.98 -4.13 -7.15
C ARG A 10 -10.43 -2.71 -6.83
N GLU A 11 -11.65 -2.52 -6.35
CA GLU A 11 -12.16 -1.20 -5.96
C GLU A 11 -11.42 -0.62 -4.74
N ASP A 12 -11.12 -1.44 -3.73
CA ASP A 12 -10.33 -1.04 -2.56
C ASP A 12 -8.90 -0.64 -2.96
N LEU A 13 -8.25 -1.45 -3.81
CA LEU A 13 -6.93 -1.14 -4.38
C LEU A 13 -6.93 0.20 -5.10
N ASN A 14 -7.88 0.38 -6.03
CA ASN A 14 -7.95 1.59 -6.85
C ASN A 14 -8.22 2.82 -5.99
N SER A 15 -9.15 2.72 -5.03
CA SER A 15 -9.47 3.80 -4.10
C SER A 15 -8.27 4.19 -3.23
N LEU A 16 -7.49 3.22 -2.73
CA LEU A 16 -6.31 3.49 -1.92
C LEU A 16 -5.16 4.09 -2.72
N VAL A 17 -4.93 3.61 -3.96
CA VAL A 17 -3.93 4.18 -4.86
C VAL A 17 -4.29 5.62 -5.20
N LEU A 18 -5.54 5.88 -5.61
CA LEU A 18 -6.00 7.24 -5.89
C LEU A 18 -5.90 8.15 -4.65
N ALA A 19 -6.29 7.66 -3.47
CA ALA A 19 -6.15 8.43 -2.24
C ALA A 19 -4.69 8.80 -1.94
N ALA A 20 -3.73 7.89 -2.17
CA ALA A 20 -2.31 8.16 -2.02
C ALA A 20 -1.83 9.21 -3.04
N ILE A 21 -2.23 9.07 -4.32
CA ILE A 21 -1.91 10.06 -5.37
C ILE A 21 -2.46 11.45 -4.98
N HIS A 22 -3.71 11.53 -4.52
CA HIS A 22 -4.33 12.80 -4.14
C HIS A 22 -3.74 13.42 -2.87
N SER A 23 -3.30 12.60 -1.91
CA SER A 23 -2.79 13.09 -0.63
C SER A 23 -1.34 13.57 -0.71
N THR A 24 -0.47 12.80 -1.37
CA THR A 24 0.99 13.01 -1.35
C THR A 24 1.61 13.08 -2.74
N GLY A 25 0.88 12.71 -3.80
CA GLY A 25 1.43 12.59 -5.15
C GLY A 25 2.38 11.40 -5.35
N VAL A 26 2.63 10.64 -4.28
CA VAL A 26 3.53 9.47 -4.25
C VAL A 26 2.77 8.29 -3.65
N VAL A 27 2.82 7.15 -4.34
CA VAL A 27 2.18 5.90 -3.95
C VAL A 27 3.22 5.00 -3.31
N ASN A 28 3.13 4.79 -1.99
CA ASN A 28 3.95 3.80 -1.30
C ASN A 28 3.35 2.40 -1.49
N VAL A 29 4.05 1.58 -2.28
CA VAL A 29 3.55 0.27 -2.73
C VAL A 29 3.32 -0.68 -1.56
N ALA A 30 4.29 -0.75 -0.63
CA ALA A 30 4.23 -1.64 0.53
C ALA A 30 3.09 -1.26 1.50
N VAL A 31 2.92 0.03 1.78
CA VAL A 31 1.86 0.54 2.67
C VAL A 31 0.48 0.33 2.04
N VAL A 32 0.32 0.58 0.74
CA VAL A 32 -0.96 0.37 0.06
C VAL A 32 -1.31 -1.12 0.02
N ALA A 33 -0.35 -1.99 -0.33
CA ALA A 33 -0.56 -3.43 -0.35
C ALA A 33 -0.97 -3.98 1.03
N GLU A 34 -0.30 -3.56 2.10
CA GLU A 34 -0.64 -4.01 3.45
C GLU A 34 -2.02 -3.49 3.90
N ARG A 35 -2.38 -2.24 3.55
CA ARG A 35 -3.72 -1.71 3.84
C ARG A 35 -4.83 -2.48 3.12
N VAL A 36 -4.61 -2.86 1.86
CA VAL A 36 -5.56 -3.69 1.11
C VAL A 36 -5.67 -5.07 1.76
N ARG A 37 -4.54 -5.68 2.13
CA ARG A 37 -4.49 -6.99 2.79
C ARG A 37 -5.27 -7.00 4.10
N LEU A 38 -5.10 -5.96 4.92
CA LEU A 38 -5.82 -5.81 6.19
C LEU A 38 -7.33 -5.58 6.00
N ARG A 39 -7.75 -4.93 4.90
CA ARG A 39 -9.17 -4.73 4.56
C ARG A 39 -9.82 -5.97 3.96
N ASN A 40 -9.04 -6.78 3.26
CA ASN A 40 -9.50 -7.95 2.50
C ASN A 40 -8.81 -9.23 2.99
N LEU A 41 -8.82 -9.45 4.31
CA LEU A 41 -8.23 -10.66 4.92
C LEU A 41 -8.88 -11.95 4.44
N ASP A 42 -10.13 -11.88 3.98
CA ASP A 42 -10.93 -13.01 3.52
C ASP A 42 -10.42 -13.59 2.19
N GLU A 43 -9.85 -12.75 1.30
CA GLU A 43 -9.32 -13.22 0.01
C GLU A 43 -7.96 -13.92 0.12
N ASN A 44 -7.29 -13.82 1.27
CA ASN A 44 -6.00 -14.47 1.55
C ASN A 44 -4.95 -14.25 0.42
N VAL A 45 -4.94 -13.06 -0.18
CA VAL A 45 -3.99 -12.70 -1.24
C VAL A 45 -2.63 -12.43 -0.61
N ALA A 46 -1.59 -12.99 -1.22
CA ALA A 46 -0.22 -12.73 -0.80
C ALA A 46 0.11 -11.25 -0.97
N ARG A 47 0.85 -10.67 0.00
CA ARG A 47 1.23 -9.26 -0.06
C ARG A 47 1.97 -8.92 -1.35
N GLU A 48 2.88 -9.80 -1.79
CA GLU A 48 3.65 -9.64 -3.03
C GLU A 48 2.78 -9.50 -4.28
N ASP A 49 1.65 -10.21 -4.34
CA ASP A 49 0.71 -10.14 -5.45
C ASP A 49 -0.09 -8.82 -5.44
N LEU A 50 -0.43 -8.33 -4.23
CA LEU A 50 -1.01 -6.99 -4.06
C LEU A 50 -0.02 -5.89 -4.43
N GLU A 51 1.26 -6.03 -4.03
CA GLU A 51 2.33 -5.10 -4.40
C GLU A 51 2.47 -5.01 -5.92
N TYR A 52 2.46 -6.17 -6.60
CA TYR A 52 2.49 -6.21 -8.07
C TYR A 52 1.28 -5.51 -8.71
N MET A 53 0.08 -5.72 -8.18
CA MET A 53 -1.12 -5.02 -8.66
C MET A 53 -1.04 -3.50 -8.43
N VAL A 54 -0.56 -3.06 -7.27
CA VAL A 54 -0.39 -1.63 -6.97
C VAL A 54 0.57 -0.98 -7.96
N VAL A 55 1.69 -1.63 -8.28
CA VAL A 55 2.64 -1.15 -9.28
C VAL A 55 1.97 -0.99 -10.64
N GLN A 56 1.26 -2.01 -11.12
CA GLN A 56 0.57 -1.95 -12.41
C GLN A 56 -0.46 -0.80 -12.48
N ILE A 57 -1.19 -0.58 -11.39
CA ILE A 57 -2.16 0.52 -11.29
C ILE A 57 -1.44 1.87 -11.28
N ALA A 58 -0.41 2.03 -10.44
CA ALA A 58 0.34 3.28 -10.34
C ALA A 58 1.07 3.66 -11.63
N GLU A 59 1.63 2.68 -12.36
CA GLU A 59 2.19 2.89 -13.70
C GLU A 59 1.13 3.38 -14.69
N THR A 60 -0.08 2.80 -14.64
CA THR A 60 -1.20 3.22 -15.49
C THR A 60 -1.59 4.69 -15.24
N TYR A 61 -1.55 5.12 -13.98
CA TYR A 61 -1.84 6.51 -13.59
C TYR A 61 -0.63 7.45 -13.71
N GLY A 62 0.56 6.93 -14.05
CA GLY A 62 1.79 7.73 -14.13
C GLY A 62 2.19 8.36 -12.79
N ALA A 63 1.84 7.74 -11.67
CA ALA A 63 2.15 8.24 -10.34
C ALA A 63 3.60 7.94 -9.94
N ALA A 64 4.21 8.82 -9.16
CA ALA A 64 5.49 8.52 -8.53
C ALA A 64 5.28 7.37 -7.52
N MET A 65 6.09 6.32 -7.63
CA MET A 65 6.00 5.16 -6.75
C MET A 65 7.17 5.14 -5.79
N GLU A 66 6.86 4.90 -4.52
CA GLU A 66 7.84 4.61 -3.48
C GLU A 66 7.82 3.12 -3.21
N PHE A 67 8.93 2.47 -3.54
CA PHE A 67 9.23 1.12 -3.13
C PHE A 67 9.99 1.25 -1.82
N ASP A 68 9.31 0.94 -0.72
CA ASP A 68 9.89 1.02 0.61
C ASP A 68 11.10 0.06 0.69
N CYS A 69 12.29 0.60 0.48
CA CYS A 69 13.55 -0.15 0.49
C CYS A 69 14.19 -0.20 1.89
N ALA A 70 13.54 0.32 2.94
CA ALA A 70 14.22 0.54 4.20
C ALA A 70 13.35 0.29 5.43
N LEU A 71 13.70 -0.81 6.10
CA LEU A 71 14.03 -0.85 7.53
C LEU A 71 12.98 -0.26 8.48
N VAL A 72 12.22 -1.13 9.16
CA VAL A 72 11.85 -1.00 10.58
C VAL A 72 11.96 0.43 11.14
N ALA A 73 11.13 1.34 10.66
CA ALA A 73 11.06 2.70 11.14
C ALA A 73 10.07 2.81 12.32
N GLU A 74 10.00 1.78 13.16
CA GLU A 74 9.48 1.86 14.53
C GLU A 74 10.64 1.89 15.53
N MET A 75 11.49 2.91 15.41
CA MET A 75 12.33 3.42 16.50
C MET A 75 12.03 4.90 16.76
N ALA A 76 10.77 5.33 16.56
CA ALA A 76 10.41 6.74 16.65
C ALA A 76 10.05 7.27 18.06
N GLU A 77 9.85 6.48 19.12
CA GLU A 77 9.17 7.05 20.33
C GLU A 77 9.82 6.86 21.72
N ARG A 78 11.16 6.73 21.86
CA ARG A 78 11.78 6.60 23.20
C ARG A 78 12.97 7.51 23.55
N ALA A 79 13.06 8.72 23.01
CA ALA A 79 14.08 9.68 23.47
C ALA A 79 13.60 11.13 23.68
N CYS A 80 12.29 11.37 23.84
CA CYS A 80 11.79 12.65 24.35
C CYS A 80 11.01 12.46 25.67
N SER A 81 11.71 12.00 26.71
CA SER A 81 11.32 12.25 28.11
C SER A 81 12.58 12.37 28.98
N ALA A 82 13.42 13.34 28.64
CA ALA A 82 14.38 13.90 29.57
C ALA A 82 13.98 15.37 29.81
N THR A 83 13.11 15.58 30.81
CA THR A 83 13.06 16.72 31.75
C THR A 83 11.66 16.78 32.35
N GLN A 84 11.45 16.07 33.46
CA GLN A 84 10.86 16.63 34.68
C GLN A 84 11.11 15.68 35.86
#